data_AF-A0A7Y7ZDX2-F1
#
_entry.id   AF-A0A7Y7ZDX2-F1
#
_cell.length_a   1.000
_cell.length_b   1.000
_cell.length_c   1.000
_cell.angle_alpha   90.00
_cell.angle_beta   90.00
_cell.angle_gamma   90.00
#
_symmetry.space_group_name_H-M   'P 1'
#
loop_
_entity.id
_entity.type
_entity.pdbx_description
1 polymer ?
#
loop_
_entity_poly.entity_id
_entity_poly.type
_entity_poly.pdbx_seq_one_letter_code
_entity_poly.pdbx_strand_id
1 'polypeptide(L)'
;MKERTILFNSHMVRAIQEGRKHATRFAVTGAASKWLIDQSPEWVADRAGALCKLGQPGDRLWVREDTEAYLSPCESVMLSRYVVDKQPVLYAGCENPRFNGSVAHWDYPSNLRPAARMPHFARRILLEITAVRVERLQSISDGHCVAEGIIPVAKNNPDDPHER
;
A
#
# COMPACT_ATOMS: atom_id res chain seq x y z
N MET A 1 2.45 19.62 4.34
CA MET A 1 2.70 18.18 4.24
C MET A 1 1.88 17.45 5.29
N LYS A 2 0.94 16.59 4.87
CA LYS A 2 0.11 15.75 5.74
C LYS A 2 0.51 14.28 5.57
N GLU A 3 0.44 13.51 6.66
CA GLU A 3 0.63 12.05 6.63
C GLU A 3 -0.72 11.34 6.66
N ARG A 4 -0.91 10.36 5.78
CA ARG A 4 -2.10 9.50 5.74
C ARG A 4 -1.73 8.04 5.60
N THR A 5 -2.69 7.16 5.90
CA THR A 5 -2.49 5.71 5.94
C THR A 5 -2.97 5.10 4.62
N ILE A 6 -2.27 4.08 4.12
CA ILE A 6 -2.75 3.27 3.00
C ILE A 6 -2.59 1.78 3.30
N LEU A 7 -3.59 0.98 2.98
CA LEU A 7 -3.59 -0.47 3.19
C LEU A 7 -3.11 -1.16 1.93
N PHE A 8 -2.07 -1.98 2.05
CA PHE A 8 -1.57 -2.82 0.96
C PHE A 8 -1.45 -4.27 1.39
N ASN A 9 -1.77 -5.17 0.45
CA ASN A 9 -1.55 -6.60 0.65
C ASN A 9 -0.07 -6.96 0.48
N SER A 10 0.28 -8.19 0.86
CA SER A 10 1.67 -8.68 0.81
C SER A 10 2.33 -8.58 -0.57
N HIS A 11 1.57 -8.80 -1.65
CA HIS A 11 2.10 -8.70 -3.02
C HIS A 11 2.46 -7.26 -3.39
N MET A 12 1.60 -6.30 -3.04
CA MET A 12 1.83 -4.88 -3.30
C MET A 12 3.00 -4.34 -2.48
N VAL A 13 3.11 -4.74 -1.21
CA VAL A 13 4.24 -4.34 -0.34
C VAL A 13 5.55 -4.90 -0.87
N ARG A 14 5.58 -6.19 -1.26
CA ARG A 14 6.75 -6.79 -1.91
C ARG A 14 7.13 -6.03 -3.19
N ALA A 15 6.15 -5.69 -4.03
CA ALA A 15 6.40 -4.93 -5.25
C ALA A 15 6.97 -3.52 -4.97
N ILE A 16 6.63 -2.89 -3.84
CA ILE A 16 7.21 -1.62 -3.41
C ILE A 16 8.66 -1.82 -2.95
N GLN A 17 8.92 -2.84 -2.12
CA GLN A 17 10.27 -3.14 -1.65
C GLN A 17 11.24 -3.47 -2.80
N GLU A 18 10.74 -4.10 -3.85
CA GLU A 18 11.51 -4.41 -5.07
C GLU A 18 11.55 -3.23 -6.08
N GLY A 19 10.92 -2.09 -5.78
CA GLY A 19 10.91 -0.91 -6.65
C GLY A 19 10.05 -1.04 -7.91
N ARG A 20 9.24 -2.10 -8.05
CA ARG A 20 8.39 -2.34 -9.21
C ARG A 20 7.11 -1.50 -9.17
N LYS A 21 6.50 -1.38 -7.99
CA LYS A 21 5.25 -0.63 -7.80
C LYS A 21 5.53 0.83 -7.45
N HIS A 22 5.04 1.75 -8.28
CA HIS A 22 5.12 3.20 -8.06
C HIS A 22 3.78 3.93 -8.32
N ALA A 23 2.73 3.22 -8.73
CA ALA A 23 1.38 3.75 -8.90
C ALA A 23 0.33 2.88 -8.19
N THR A 24 -0.80 3.47 -7.82
CA THR A 24 -1.97 2.76 -7.31
C THR A 24 -3.24 3.53 -7.68
N ARG A 25 -4.30 2.83 -8.06
CA ARG A 25 -5.58 3.45 -8.44
C ARG A 25 -6.68 3.14 -7.44
N PHE A 26 -7.61 4.07 -7.32
CA PHE A 26 -8.79 3.96 -6.48
C PHE A 26 -9.99 4.53 -7.22
N ALA A 27 -11.17 4.01 -6.92
CA ALA A 27 -12.41 4.58 -7.42
C ALA A 27 -12.57 6.01 -6.87
N VAL A 28 -12.89 6.96 -7.76
CA VAL A 28 -13.30 8.30 -7.36
C VAL A 28 -14.63 8.19 -6.61
N THR A 29 -14.72 8.81 -5.43
CA THR A 29 -15.91 8.72 -4.57
C THR A 29 -16.32 10.12 -4.06
N GLY A 30 -17.55 10.26 -3.56
CA GLY A 30 -18.03 11.49 -2.95
C GLY A 30 -18.47 12.55 -3.97
N ALA A 31 -18.19 13.83 -3.68
CA ALA A 31 -18.60 14.92 -4.58
C ALA A 31 -17.89 14.87 -5.94
N ALA A 32 -16.62 14.47 -5.95
CA ALA A 32 -15.81 14.36 -7.16
C ALA A 32 -16.39 13.36 -8.18
N SER A 33 -17.03 12.29 -7.72
CA SER A 33 -17.64 11.31 -8.63
C SER A 33 -18.87 11.85 -9.35
N LYS A 34 -19.58 12.83 -8.76
CA LYS A 34 -20.73 13.50 -9.41
C LYS A 34 -20.26 14.42 -10.52
N TRP A 35 -19.11 15.06 -10.36
CA TRP A 35 -18.55 15.96 -11.37
C TRP A 35 -18.10 15.23 -12.64
N LEU A 36 -17.77 13.95 -12.55
CA LEU A 36 -17.40 13.12 -13.69
C LEU A 36 -18.55 12.85 -14.68
N ILE A 37 -19.79 13.24 -14.35
CA ILE A 37 -20.94 13.16 -15.27
C ILE A 37 -20.81 14.26 -16.33
N ASP A 38 -20.51 15.49 -15.91
CA ASP A 38 -20.59 16.68 -16.75
C ASP A 38 -19.21 17.28 -17.08
N GLN A 39 -18.16 16.86 -16.38
CA GLN A 39 -16.81 17.44 -16.48
C GLN A 39 -15.77 16.41 -16.92
N SER A 40 -14.70 16.90 -17.55
CA SER A 40 -13.59 16.04 -17.99
C SER A 40 -12.77 15.53 -16.79
N PRO A 41 -12.11 14.36 -16.91
CA PRO A 41 -11.23 13.85 -15.86
C PRO A 41 -10.14 14.83 -15.44
N GLU A 42 -9.57 15.59 -16.39
CA GLU A 42 -8.53 16.59 -16.13
C GLU A 42 -9.09 17.75 -15.30
N TRP A 43 -10.30 18.22 -15.64
CA TRP A 43 -10.99 19.26 -14.89
C TRP A 43 -11.27 18.82 -13.45
N VAL A 44 -11.70 17.56 -13.27
CA VAL A 44 -11.93 16.98 -11.94
C VAL A 44 -10.61 16.80 -11.21
N ALA A 45 -9.53 16.37 -11.86
CA ALA A 45 -8.23 16.21 -11.19
C ALA A 45 -7.69 17.55 -10.66
N ASP A 46 -7.82 18.63 -11.44
CA ASP A 46 -7.36 19.97 -11.06
C ASP A 46 -8.17 20.56 -9.87
N ARG A 47 -9.51 20.50 -9.94
CA ARG A 47 -10.38 21.10 -8.91
C ARG A 47 -10.71 20.19 -7.73
N ALA A 48 -10.79 18.88 -7.98
CA ALA A 48 -11.06 17.86 -6.97
C ALA A 48 -9.77 17.21 -6.45
N GLY A 49 -8.59 17.64 -6.89
CA GLY A 49 -7.31 17.21 -6.30
C GLY A 49 -7.40 17.28 -4.78
N ALA A 50 -7.77 18.44 -4.24
CA ALA A 50 -7.96 18.62 -2.79
C ALA A 50 -8.99 17.67 -2.14
N LEU A 51 -9.89 17.06 -2.91
CA LEU A 51 -10.86 16.05 -2.46
C LEU A 51 -10.31 14.62 -2.46
N CYS A 52 -9.10 14.39 -2.98
CA CYS A 52 -8.44 13.09 -2.92
C CYS A 52 -8.25 12.67 -1.46
N LYS A 53 -8.88 11.54 -1.09
CA LYS A 53 -8.85 11.00 0.27
C LYS A 53 -7.43 10.67 0.75
N LEU A 54 -6.54 10.32 -0.17
CA LEU A 54 -5.17 9.94 0.11
C LEU A 54 -4.23 11.14 0.25
N GLY A 55 -4.57 12.28 -0.36
CA GLY A 55 -3.78 13.50 -0.27
C GLY A 55 -3.41 14.09 -1.62
N GLN A 56 -2.48 15.02 -1.58
CA GLN A 56 -1.98 15.77 -2.73
C GLN A 56 -0.49 15.57 -2.96
N PRO A 57 0.04 15.92 -4.13
CA PRO A 57 1.47 15.95 -4.35
C PRO A 57 2.21 16.65 -3.19
N GLY A 58 3.26 16.02 -2.66
CA GLY A 58 4.01 16.45 -1.48
C GLY A 58 3.44 16.01 -0.12
N ASP A 59 2.26 15.37 -0.08
CA ASP A 59 1.81 14.61 1.10
C ASP A 59 2.48 13.23 1.15
N ARG A 60 2.41 12.57 2.31
CA ARG A 60 3.01 11.26 2.53
C ARG A 60 1.99 10.19 2.90
N LEU A 61 2.22 8.98 2.43
CA LEU A 61 1.45 7.78 2.71
C LEU A 61 2.31 6.78 3.48
N TRP A 62 1.90 6.43 4.70
CA TRP A 62 2.50 5.30 5.39
C TRP A 62 1.72 4.03 5.07
N VAL A 63 2.47 3.02 4.63
CA VAL A 63 1.89 1.73 4.23
C VAL A 63 1.58 0.90 5.46
N ARG A 64 0.39 0.32 5.46
CA ARG A 64 -0.07 -0.70 6.40
C ARG A 64 0.04 -2.04 5.71
N GLU A 65 0.76 -2.95 6.34
CA GLU A 65 0.96 -4.33 5.88
C GLU A 65 0.61 -5.32 6.98
N ASP A 66 0.40 -6.58 6.59
CA ASP A 66 0.11 -7.64 7.54
C ASP A 66 1.37 -8.01 8.35
N THR A 67 1.16 -8.29 9.63
CA THR A 67 2.20 -8.81 10.53
C THR A 67 1.75 -10.16 11.09
N GLU A 68 2.68 -11.02 11.46
CA GLU A 68 2.40 -12.35 12.00
C GLU A 68 3.25 -12.67 13.23
N ALA A 69 2.73 -13.56 14.07
CA ALA A 69 3.49 -14.17 15.14
C ALA A 69 4.54 -15.11 14.55
N TYR A 70 5.79 -14.96 14.96
CA TYR A 70 6.78 -16.01 14.79
C TYR A 70 6.64 -17.00 15.95
N LEU A 71 6.34 -18.27 15.64
CA LEU A 71 6.19 -19.33 16.63
C LEU A 71 7.44 -20.19 16.69
N SER A 72 7.79 -20.63 17.89
CA SER A 72 8.79 -21.68 18.10
C SER A 72 8.23 -23.06 17.72
N PRO A 73 9.07 -24.11 17.67
CA PRO A 73 8.61 -25.49 17.44
C PRO A 73 7.59 -26.01 18.48
N CYS A 74 7.57 -25.45 19.69
CA CYS A 74 6.58 -25.77 20.72
C CYS A 74 5.36 -24.82 20.70
N GLU A 75 5.10 -24.19 19.55
CA GLU A 75 3.98 -23.26 19.32
C GLU A 75 3.96 -22.04 20.27
N SER A 76 5.08 -21.75 20.93
CA SER A 76 5.22 -20.56 21.77
C SER A 76 5.55 -19.36 20.91
N VAL A 77 4.86 -18.25 21.17
CA VAL A 77 5.07 -16.98 20.50
C VAL A 77 6.45 -16.41 20.85
N MET A 78 7.27 -16.16 19.83
CA MET A 78 8.62 -15.62 19.97
C MET A 78 8.64 -14.10 19.78
N LEU A 79 8.12 -13.60 18.64
CA LEU A 79 8.16 -12.19 18.27
C LEU A 79 7.13 -11.82 17.22
N SER A 80 6.93 -10.52 17.01
CA SER A 80 6.21 -9.95 15.87
C SER A 80 7.13 -9.84 14.65
N ARG A 81 6.69 -10.28 13.48
CA ARG A 81 7.39 -10.06 12.19
C ARG A 81 6.45 -9.63 11.07
N TYR A 82 6.99 -9.01 10.03
CA TYR A 82 6.23 -8.70 8.82
C TYR A 82 5.97 -9.97 7.99
N VAL A 83 4.79 -10.06 7.38
CA VAL A 83 4.43 -11.25 6.58
C VAL A 83 5.29 -11.36 5.31
N VAL A 84 5.71 -10.23 4.74
CA VAL A 84 6.30 -10.14 3.40
C VAL A 84 7.72 -10.69 3.31
N ASP A 85 8.59 -10.23 4.21
CA ASP A 85 10.04 -10.50 4.23
C ASP A 85 10.50 -11.16 5.52
N LYS A 86 9.57 -11.45 6.44
CA LYS A 86 9.81 -12.12 7.72
C LYS A 86 10.77 -11.36 8.65
N GLN A 87 11.03 -10.09 8.37
CA GLN A 87 11.83 -9.23 9.23
C GLN A 87 11.09 -8.93 10.54
N PRO A 88 11.79 -8.84 11.68
CA PRO A 88 11.17 -8.50 12.95
C PRO A 88 10.54 -7.10 12.89
N VAL A 89 9.38 -6.96 13.52
CA VAL A 89 8.79 -5.65 13.77
C VAL A 89 9.55 -5.02 14.93
N LEU A 90 10.02 -3.79 14.75
CA LEU A 90 10.70 -3.04 15.78
C LEU A 90 9.75 -2.01 16.40
N TYR A 91 9.89 -1.79 17.70
CA TYR A 91 9.28 -0.65 18.36
C TYR A 91 9.90 0.65 17.86
N ALA A 92 9.05 1.60 17.50
CA ALA A 92 9.45 2.93 17.05
C ALA A 92 8.64 4.01 17.77
N GLY A 93 9.30 5.05 18.25
CA GLY A 93 8.65 6.20 18.91
C GLY A 93 8.05 5.86 20.28
N CYS A 94 8.64 4.92 21.00
CA CYS A 94 8.24 4.59 22.38
C CYS A 94 8.61 5.70 23.36
N GLU A 95 7.78 5.91 24.38
CA GLU A 95 8.04 6.87 25.47
C GLU A 95 9.30 6.51 26.27
N ASN A 96 9.52 5.22 26.50
CA ASN A 96 10.74 4.73 27.12
C ASN A 96 11.78 4.40 26.02
N PRO A 97 12.90 5.15 25.94
CA PRO A 97 13.89 4.99 24.88
C PRO A 97 14.54 3.60 24.83
N ARG A 98 14.53 2.85 25.95
CA ARG A 98 15.12 1.50 26.02
C ARG A 98 14.43 0.49 25.10
N PHE A 99 13.16 0.72 24.79
CA PHE A 99 12.40 -0.14 23.88
C PHE A 99 12.49 0.33 22.42
N ASN A 100 12.95 1.55 22.16
CA ASN A 100 13.02 2.05 20.80
C ASN A 100 14.08 1.27 20.00
N GLY A 101 13.68 0.65 18.90
CA GLY A 101 14.52 -0.24 18.10
C GLY A 101 14.57 -1.69 18.62
N SER A 102 13.94 -2.03 19.75
CA SER A 102 13.85 -3.42 20.19
C SER A 102 12.76 -4.17 19.42
N VAL A 103 12.87 -5.51 19.38
CA VAL A 103 11.87 -6.36 18.74
C VAL A 103 10.54 -6.28 19.50
N ALA A 104 9.45 -6.07 18.76
CA ALA A 104 8.11 -5.99 19.33
C ALA A 104 7.61 -7.37 19.73
N HIS A 105 7.06 -7.47 20.95
CA HIS A 105 6.34 -8.66 21.36
C HIS A 105 5.04 -8.79 20.56
N TRP A 106 4.54 -10.00 20.41
CA TRP A 106 3.25 -10.23 19.77
C TRP A 106 2.13 -10.07 20.78
N ASP A 107 1.20 -9.17 20.47
CA ASP A 107 0.10 -8.75 21.34
C ASP A 107 -1.27 -8.88 20.65
N TYR A 108 -1.36 -9.68 19.59
CA TYR A 108 -2.63 -9.91 18.86
C TYR A 108 -3.21 -11.30 19.16
N PRO A 109 -4.54 -11.45 19.27
CA PRO A 109 -5.16 -12.73 19.64
C PRO A 109 -5.06 -13.84 18.59
N SER A 110 -4.79 -13.49 17.32
CA SER A 110 -4.56 -14.45 16.23
C SER A 110 -3.07 -14.50 15.90
N ASN A 111 -2.61 -15.50 15.16
CA ASN A 111 -1.23 -15.56 14.62
C ASN A 111 -1.01 -14.59 13.46
N LEU A 112 -2.09 -14.03 12.89
CA LEU A 112 -2.04 -13.02 11.84
C LEU A 112 -2.76 -11.76 12.31
N ARG A 113 -2.05 -10.64 12.26
CA ARG A 113 -2.61 -9.30 12.46
C ARG A 113 -2.77 -8.66 11.09
N PRO A 114 -4.02 -8.41 10.66
CA PRO A 114 -4.26 -7.78 9.37
C PRO A 114 -3.77 -6.33 9.39
N ALA A 115 -3.38 -5.81 8.23
CA ALA A 115 -2.88 -4.45 8.02
C ALA A 115 -3.82 -3.38 8.61
N ALA A 116 -5.13 -3.62 8.55
CA ALA A 116 -6.17 -2.74 9.13
C ALA A 116 -6.06 -2.56 10.65
N ARG A 117 -5.37 -3.47 11.34
CA ARG A 117 -5.11 -3.46 12.79
C ARG A 117 -3.63 -3.25 13.11
N MET A 118 -2.79 -2.97 12.11
CA MET A 118 -1.37 -2.67 12.32
C MET A 118 -1.21 -1.44 13.23
N PRO A 119 -0.42 -1.52 14.31
CA PRO A 119 -0.17 -0.40 15.21
C PRO A 119 0.77 0.62 14.56
N HIS A 120 0.72 1.86 15.04
CA HIS A 120 1.49 2.97 14.46
C HIS A 120 3.01 2.76 14.54
N PHE A 121 3.53 2.17 15.63
CA PHE A 121 4.96 1.93 15.79
C PHE A 121 5.52 0.95 14.74
N ALA A 122 4.68 0.08 14.18
CA ALA A 122 5.07 -0.92 13.19
C ALA A 122 5.09 -0.38 11.75
N ARG A 123 4.94 0.94 11.56
CA ARG A 123 5.07 1.55 10.23
C ARG A 123 6.55 1.58 9.82
N ARG A 124 6.89 1.02 8.65
CA ARG A 124 8.26 1.01 8.12
C ARG A 124 8.42 1.58 6.70
N ILE A 125 7.33 1.68 5.94
CA ILE A 125 7.37 2.21 4.57
C ILE A 125 6.58 3.52 4.54
N LEU A 126 7.26 4.57 4.12
CA LEU A 126 6.72 5.91 3.91
C LEU A 126 6.90 6.28 2.44
N LEU A 127 5.81 6.59 1.76
CA LEU A 127 5.77 6.93 0.34
C LEU A 127 5.39 8.40 0.19
N GLU A 128 6.05 9.11 -0.71
CA GLU A 128 5.63 10.46 -1.10
C GLU A 128 4.62 10.37 -2.25
N ILE A 129 3.56 11.17 -2.18
CA ILE A 129 2.66 11.36 -3.32
C ILE A 129 3.34 12.34 -4.27
N THR A 130 3.71 11.88 -5.47
CA THR A 130 4.34 12.72 -6.49
C THR A 130 3.33 13.30 -7.48
N ALA A 131 2.25 12.58 -7.74
CA ALA A 131 1.19 13.00 -8.66
C ALA A 131 -0.15 12.37 -8.27
N VAL A 132 -1.25 13.08 -8.54
CA VAL A 132 -2.63 12.58 -8.45
C VAL A 132 -3.31 12.89 -9.77
N ARG A 133 -3.95 11.90 -10.36
CA ARG A 133 -4.67 12.02 -11.63
C ARG A 133 -6.01 11.28 -11.57
N VAL A 134 -6.93 11.69 -12.41
CA VAL A 134 -8.22 11.03 -12.60
C VAL A 134 -8.26 10.50 -14.02
N GLU A 135 -8.53 9.21 -14.17
CA GLU A 135 -8.52 8.50 -15.45
C GLU A 135 -9.79 7.64 -15.56
N ARG A 136 -10.18 7.30 -16.79
CA ARG A 136 -11.27 6.34 -17.01
C ARG A 136 -10.78 4.93 -16.69
N LEU A 137 -11.64 4.10 -16.08
CA LEU A 137 -11.26 2.74 -15.68
C LEU A 137 -10.75 1.90 -16.88
N GLN A 138 -11.39 2.04 -18.04
CA GLN A 138 -11.07 1.29 -19.26
C GLN A 138 -9.91 1.89 -20.08
N SER A 139 -9.32 3.02 -19.67
CA SER A 139 -8.11 3.57 -20.32
C SER A 139 -6.82 3.03 -19.70
N ILE A 140 -6.89 1.90 -19.00
CA ILE A 140 -5.73 1.20 -18.46
C ILE A 140 -4.87 0.64 -19.60
N SER A 141 -3.55 0.79 -19.49
CA SER A 141 -2.56 0.18 -20.38
C SER A 141 -1.72 -0.85 -19.64
N ASP A 142 -0.99 -1.69 -20.37
CA ASP A 142 -0.04 -2.66 -19.77
C ASP A 142 1.05 -1.94 -18.95
N GLY A 143 1.49 -0.77 -19.40
CA GLY A 143 2.41 0.09 -18.64
C GLY A 143 1.81 0.52 -17.30
N HIS A 144 0.50 0.79 -17.24
CA HIS A 144 -0.18 1.07 -15.97
C HIS A 144 -0.24 -0.17 -15.06
N CYS A 145 -0.46 -1.36 -15.61
CA CYS A 145 -0.40 -2.63 -14.86
C CYS A 145 0.97 -2.86 -14.24
N VAL A 146 2.05 -2.67 -15.03
CA VAL A 146 3.43 -2.79 -14.57
C VAL A 146 3.74 -1.77 -13.47
N ALA A 147 3.30 -0.51 -13.65
CA ALA A 147 3.45 0.53 -12.64
C ALA A 147 2.74 0.22 -11.30
N GLU A 148 1.67 -0.59 -11.34
CA GLU A 148 1.00 -1.09 -10.14
C GLU A 148 1.71 -2.28 -9.48
N GLY A 149 2.77 -2.80 -10.10
CA GLY A 149 3.61 -3.88 -9.60
C GLY A 149 3.33 -5.26 -10.21
N ILE A 150 2.56 -5.34 -11.30
CA ILE A 150 2.29 -6.60 -12.01
C ILE A 150 3.55 -7.04 -12.76
N ILE A 151 3.85 -8.34 -12.70
CA ILE A 151 4.93 -8.97 -13.47
C ILE A 151 4.32 -9.41 -14.81
N PRO A 152 4.81 -8.89 -15.96
CA PRO A 152 4.39 -9.37 -17.27
C PRO A 152 4.70 -10.86 -17.40
N VAL A 153 3.73 -11.61 -17.90
CA VAL A 153 3.93 -13.02 -18.25
C VAL A 153 3.99 -13.09 -19.78
N ALA A 154 4.85 -13.96 -20.31
CA ALA A 154 4.88 -14.19 -21.75
C ALA A 154 3.56 -14.83 -22.20
N LYS A 155 3.06 -14.42 -23.38
CA LYS A 155 1.95 -15.13 -24.02
C LYS A 155 2.36 -16.57 -24.29
N ASN A 156 1.45 -17.52 -24.09
CA ASN A 156 1.68 -18.89 -24.50
C ASN A 156 1.64 -19.01 -26.03
N ASN A 157 0.79 -18.20 -26.69
CA ASN A 157 0.73 -18.05 -28.13
C ASN A 157 0.96 -16.58 -28.54
N PRO A 158 2.17 -16.24 -29.05
CA PRO A 158 2.49 -14.88 -29.49
C PRO A 158 1.55 -14.35 -30.59
N ASP A 159 0.98 -15.26 -31.39
CA ASP A 159 0.16 -14.93 -32.56
C ASP A 159 -1.32 -14.69 -32.22
N ASP A 160 -1.76 -14.98 -30.99
CA ASP A 160 -3.13 -14.71 -30.56
C ASP A 160 -3.27 -13.24 -30.08
N PRO A 161 -4.02 -12.39 -30.81
CA PRO A 161 -4.24 -11.00 -30.41
C PRO A 161 -5.16 -10.85 -29.18
N HIS A 162 -5.86 -11.92 -28.78
CA HIS A 162 -6.78 -11.94 -27.64
C HIS A 162 -6.15 -12.48 -26.36
N GLU A 163 -5.02 -13.18 -26.44
CA GLU A 163 -4.24 -13.57 -25.26
C GLU A 163 -3.57 -12.32 -24.65
N ARG A 164 -3.83 -12.06 -23.36
CA ARG A 164 -3.33 -10.90 -22.60
C ARG A 164 -2.47 -11.35 -21.43
#